data_AF-A0A7W9IGV8-F1
#
_entry.id   AF-A0A7W9IGV8-F1
#
_cell.length_a   1.000
_cell.length_b   1.000
_cell.length_c   1.000
_cell.angle_alpha   90.00
_cell.angle_beta   90.00
_cell.angle_gamma   90.00
#
_symmetry.space_group_name_H-M   'P 1'
#
loop_
_entity.id
_entity.type
_entity.pdbx_description
1 polymer ?
#
loop_
_entity_poly.entity_id
_entity_poly.type
_entity_poly.pdbx_seq_one_letter_code
_entity_poly.pdbx_strand_id
1 'polypeptide(L)'
;MKRRTIGPPVALLALVAATLTYFLVPATYVASASLVLATPTTGGTLPTDSTRPLGLTNPLLQFNDGLRVTAGILILSMNTPQIAAELGAAEGGTEIVINDGRTNPDLLGISTNGPFVYVEARSGSAAAARDVVDRAKERIRKELAARQDELRAPRSTFISVVDVASAAPEARLSGKLAAAGGALSLVALGGIALAYALVQMRSAPGSRPGAVSGPRTRISPGPGPGTVPAGSPSSREETPEGTEEAGPPEPEEDDVRTGADTITVYPPLDELDELKGTGGSNGVDGRPRGLNGPAGSGSPDGSDRPAGSNGSDEPDGANGNGERRSDDAGPHPLGRVSG
;
A
#
# COMPACT_ATOMS: atom_id res chain seq x y z
N MET A 1 -37.56 -28.59 -39.44
CA MET A 1 -37.71 -27.18 -39.84
C MET A 1 -37.27 -26.25 -38.70
N LYS A 2 -36.29 -25.38 -38.99
CA LYS A 2 -35.87 -24.12 -38.33
C LYS A 2 -36.01 -24.00 -36.79
N ARG A 3 -35.00 -24.46 -36.03
CA ARG A 3 -34.70 -23.99 -34.65
C ARG A 3 -33.74 -22.77 -34.61
N ARG A 4 -33.58 -22.06 -35.74
CA ARG A 4 -32.58 -20.98 -35.90
C ARG A 4 -33.04 -19.60 -35.39
N THR A 5 -34.27 -19.50 -34.88
CA THR A 5 -34.92 -18.21 -34.57
C THR A 5 -34.77 -17.75 -33.11
N ILE A 6 -34.21 -18.57 -32.23
CA ILE A 6 -34.10 -18.24 -30.78
C ILE A 6 -32.80 -17.49 -30.46
N GLY A 7 -31.74 -17.69 -31.25
CA GLY A 7 -30.46 -16.98 -31.07
C GLY A 7 -30.54 -15.47 -31.27
N PRO A 8 -31.11 -14.97 -32.38
CA PRO A 8 -31.17 -13.54 -32.67
C PRO A 8 -31.86 -12.67 -31.57
N PRO A 9 -33.04 -13.04 -31.01
CA PRO A 9 -33.68 -12.21 -29.98
C PRO A 9 -32.90 -12.20 -28.67
N VAL A 10 -32.28 -13.32 -28.26
CA VAL A 10 -31.46 -13.38 -27.03
C VAL A 10 -30.20 -12.53 -27.19
N ALA A 11 -29.54 -12.61 -28.34
CA ALA A 11 -28.37 -11.78 -28.62
C ALA A 11 -28.72 -10.27 -28.62
N LEU A 12 -29.86 -9.91 -29.19
CA LEU A 12 -30.34 -8.52 -29.17
C LEU A 12 -30.66 -8.05 -27.75
N LEU A 13 -31.31 -8.89 -26.93
CA LEU A 13 -31.60 -8.57 -25.53
C LEU A 13 -30.32 -8.42 -24.70
N ALA A 14 -29.30 -9.25 -24.94
CA ALA A 14 -28.00 -9.13 -24.30
C ALA A 14 -27.27 -7.83 -24.69
N LEU A 15 -27.31 -7.43 -25.97
CA LEU A 15 -26.74 -6.16 -26.43
C LEU A 15 -27.46 -4.95 -25.83
N VAL A 16 -28.79 -4.97 -25.76
CA VAL A 16 -29.58 -3.91 -25.13
C VAL A 16 -29.24 -3.80 -23.65
N ALA A 17 -29.19 -4.92 -22.93
CA ALA A 17 -28.82 -4.95 -21.52
C ALA A 17 -27.40 -4.41 -21.29
N ALA A 18 -26.42 -4.86 -22.08
CA ALA A 18 -25.04 -4.38 -21.99
C ALA A 18 -24.92 -2.88 -22.24
N THR A 19 -25.62 -2.38 -23.26
CA THR A 19 -25.67 -0.95 -23.60
C THR A 19 -26.30 -0.15 -22.45
N LEU A 20 -27.42 -0.63 -21.89
CA LEU A 20 -28.08 0.02 -20.76
C LEU A 20 -27.16 0.07 -19.52
N THR A 21 -26.50 -1.05 -19.18
CA THR A 21 -25.52 -1.10 -18.08
C THR A 21 -24.37 -0.13 -18.32
N TYR A 22 -23.84 -0.03 -19.53
CA TYR A 22 -22.77 0.91 -19.85
C TYR A 22 -23.14 2.38 -19.58
N PHE A 23 -24.39 2.77 -19.86
CA PHE A 23 -24.90 4.11 -19.55
C PHE A 23 -25.25 4.31 -18.08
N LEU A 24 -25.65 3.26 -17.36
CA LEU A 24 -26.01 3.35 -15.94
C LEU A 24 -24.80 3.40 -15.00
N VAL A 25 -23.67 2.78 -15.37
CA VAL A 25 -22.48 2.79 -14.53
C VAL A 25 -21.85 4.19 -14.53
N PRO A 26 -21.58 4.80 -13.37
CA PRO A 26 -20.94 6.11 -13.30
C PRO A 26 -19.50 6.05 -13.83
N ALA A 27 -19.03 7.15 -14.42
CA ALA A 27 -17.62 7.27 -14.77
C ALA A 27 -16.79 7.47 -13.51
N THR A 28 -15.69 6.73 -13.39
CA THR A 28 -14.72 6.91 -12.31
C THR A 28 -13.46 7.52 -12.87
N TYR A 29 -12.94 8.51 -12.15
CA TYR A 29 -11.71 9.22 -12.46
C TYR A 29 -10.65 8.84 -11.44
N VAL A 30 -9.43 8.66 -11.90
CA VAL A 30 -8.29 8.34 -11.05
C VAL A 30 -7.22 9.41 -11.25
N ALA A 31 -6.79 10.02 -10.16
CA ALA A 31 -5.64 10.91 -10.11
C ALA A 31 -4.58 10.27 -9.24
N SER A 32 -3.30 10.44 -9.59
CA SER A 32 -2.22 9.89 -8.81
C SER A 32 -0.99 10.79 -8.78
N ALA A 33 -0.20 10.64 -7.73
CA ALA A 33 1.08 11.31 -7.56
C ALA A 33 2.10 10.39 -6.89
N SER A 34 3.34 10.47 -7.34
CA SER A 34 4.50 9.77 -6.81
C SER A 34 5.45 10.79 -6.21
N LEU A 35 5.67 10.67 -4.90
CA LEU A 35 6.56 11.51 -4.13
C LEU A 35 7.80 10.71 -3.76
N VAL A 36 8.96 11.36 -3.69
CA VAL A 36 10.19 10.77 -3.17
C VAL A 36 10.71 11.61 -2.01
N LEU A 37 11.19 10.93 -0.97
CA LEU A 37 11.91 11.59 0.11
C LEU A 37 13.38 11.76 -0.30
N ALA A 38 13.89 12.98 -0.20
CA ALA A 38 15.26 13.32 -0.54
C ALA A 38 15.99 13.92 0.66
N THR A 39 17.25 13.50 0.84
CA THR A 39 18.16 14.15 1.79
C THR A 39 18.49 15.57 1.34
N PRO A 40 18.74 16.49 2.28
CA PRO A 40 19.22 17.82 1.93
C PRO A 40 20.63 17.76 1.35
N THR A 41 20.99 18.75 0.54
CA THR A 41 22.32 18.85 -0.10
C THR A 41 23.47 18.97 0.91
N THR A 42 23.19 19.44 2.12
CA THR A 42 24.15 19.53 3.23
C THR A 42 24.42 18.18 3.92
N GLY A 43 23.70 17.12 3.55
CA GLY A 43 23.78 15.81 4.20
C GLY A 43 22.99 15.72 5.51
N GLY A 44 23.05 14.54 6.15
CA GLY A 44 22.30 14.26 7.39
C GLY A 44 22.95 14.75 8.68
N THR A 45 24.19 15.21 8.61
CA THR A 45 25.01 15.65 9.74
C THR A 45 25.49 17.08 9.50
N LEU A 46 25.37 17.96 10.51
CA LEU A 46 26.14 19.20 10.48
C LEU A 46 27.59 18.89 10.87
N PRO A 47 28.60 19.41 10.14
CA PRO A 47 29.97 19.42 10.63
C PRO A 47 29.98 20.18 11.96
N THR A 48 30.21 19.47 13.05
CA THR A 48 30.54 20.14 14.30
C THR A 48 31.98 20.59 14.24
N ASP A 49 32.21 21.78 14.78
CA ASP A 49 33.52 22.31 15.15
C ASP A 49 34.43 21.20 15.72
N SER A 50 35.72 21.20 15.38
CA SER A 50 36.69 20.14 15.73
C SER A 50 36.81 19.88 17.23
N THR A 51 36.29 20.79 18.04
CA THR A 51 36.25 20.75 19.49
C THR A 51 35.03 20.02 20.09
N ARG A 52 34.02 19.64 19.29
CA ARG A 52 32.84 18.88 19.76
C ARG A 52 32.61 17.62 18.92
N PRO A 53 32.97 16.43 19.42
CA PRO A 53 33.01 15.21 18.62
C PRO A 53 31.65 14.58 18.28
N LEU A 54 30.53 15.13 18.76
CA LEU A 54 29.19 14.61 18.45
C LEU A 54 28.44 15.60 17.55
N GLY A 55 28.43 15.32 16.25
CA GLY A 55 27.70 16.09 15.25
C GLY A 55 26.19 16.01 15.45
N LEU A 56 25.51 17.16 15.39
CA LEU A 56 24.06 17.23 15.47
C LEU A 56 23.48 16.65 14.16
N THR A 57 22.94 15.44 14.26
CA THR A 57 22.52 14.60 13.14
C THR A 57 21.01 14.44 13.15
N ASN A 58 20.37 14.42 11.98
CA ASN A 58 18.94 14.10 11.89
C ASN A 58 18.73 12.63 12.31
N PRO A 59 17.97 12.34 13.39
CA PRO A 59 17.73 10.97 13.83
C PRO A 59 17.09 10.09 12.74
N LEU A 60 16.28 10.69 11.84
CA LEU A 60 15.64 9.96 10.74
C LEU A 60 16.63 9.50 9.66
N LEU A 61 17.82 10.09 9.61
CA LEU A 61 18.87 9.76 8.64
C LEU A 61 19.97 8.86 9.22
N GLN A 62 19.90 8.50 10.50
CA GLN A 62 20.90 7.62 11.12
C GLN A 62 20.71 6.14 10.76
N PHE A 63 19.51 5.77 10.32
CA PHE A 63 19.25 4.41 9.86
C PHE A 63 19.70 4.28 8.40
N ASN A 64 20.37 3.18 8.06
CA ASN A 64 20.82 2.91 6.69
C ASN A 64 19.63 2.89 5.69
N ASP A 65 18.43 2.55 6.19
CA ASP A 65 17.13 2.61 5.51
C ASP A 65 16.24 3.76 6.01
N GLY A 66 16.82 4.82 6.59
CA GLY A 66 16.09 5.85 7.33
C GLY A 66 15.02 6.56 6.52
N LEU A 67 15.30 6.86 5.25
CA LEU A 67 14.30 7.43 4.36
C LEU A 67 13.14 6.46 4.07
N ARG A 68 13.43 5.16 3.89
CA ARG A 68 12.40 4.15 3.60
C ARG A 68 11.53 3.89 4.82
N VAL A 69 12.14 3.79 6.00
CA VAL A 69 11.41 3.70 7.27
C VAL A 69 10.54 4.94 7.48
N THR A 70 11.09 6.13 7.22
CA THR A 70 10.34 7.39 7.31
C THR A 70 9.15 7.40 6.35
N ALA A 71 9.34 6.99 5.09
CA ALA A 71 8.25 6.86 4.12
C ALA A 71 7.17 5.89 4.61
N GLY A 72 7.56 4.72 5.12
CA GLY A 72 6.63 3.73 5.70
C GLY A 72 5.82 4.29 6.87
N ILE A 73 6.47 5.04 7.77
CA ILE A 73 5.79 5.72 8.90
C ILE A 73 4.79 6.76 8.38
N LEU A 74 5.19 7.57 7.39
CA LEU A 74 4.29 8.57 6.78
C LEU A 74 3.08 7.88 6.14
N ILE A 75 3.29 6.84 5.34
CA ILE A 75 2.22 6.06 4.71
C ILE A 75 1.25 5.51 5.78
N LEU A 76 1.77 4.91 6.85
CA LEU A 76 0.96 4.38 7.95
C LEU A 76 0.14 5.47 8.63
N SER A 77 0.74 6.64 8.93
CA SER A 77 0.02 7.75 9.55
C SER A 77 -1.07 8.35 8.65
N MET A 78 -0.84 8.34 7.34
CA MET A 78 -1.75 8.94 6.35
C MET A 78 -2.94 8.04 6.03
N ASN A 79 -2.82 6.72 6.25
CA ASN A 79 -3.89 5.74 6.02
C ASN A 79 -4.90 5.62 7.18
N THR A 80 -4.89 6.54 8.15
CA THR A 80 -5.88 6.54 9.22
C THR A 80 -7.24 7.04 8.72
N PRO A 81 -8.38 6.49 9.22
CA PRO A 81 -9.72 6.92 8.80
C PRO A 81 -9.97 8.42 9.01
N GLN A 82 -9.38 8.99 10.06
CA GLN A 82 -9.49 10.40 10.40
C GLN A 82 -8.82 11.28 9.33
N ILE A 83 -7.59 10.94 8.92
CA ILE A 83 -6.88 11.65 7.85
C ILE A 83 -7.61 11.47 6.51
N ALA A 84 -8.10 10.27 6.22
CA ALA A 84 -8.89 10.04 5.00
C ALA A 84 -10.14 10.94 4.96
N ALA A 85 -10.83 11.13 6.09
CA ALA A 85 -11.96 12.05 6.21
C ALA A 85 -11.53 13.52 6.03
N GLU A 86 -10.45 13.96 6.68
CA GLU A 86 -9.89 15.32 6.52
C GLU A 86 -9.49 15.64 5.08
N LEU A 87 -9.00 14.65 4.35
CA LEU A 87 -8.63 14.78 2.94
C LEU A 87 -9.85 14.86 2.00
N GLY A 88 -11.06 14.54 2.48
CA GLY A 88 -12.29 14.56 1.69
C GLY A 88 -12.67 13.21 1.08
N ALA A 89 -12.04 12.11 1.50
CA ALA A 89 -12.38 10.78 1.00
C ALA A 89 -13.78 10.33 1.48
N ALA A 90 -14.16 10.69 2.71
CA ALA A 90 -15.40 10.24 3.33
C ALA A 90 -16.68 10.87 2.74
N GLU A 91 -16.64 12.15 2.34
CA GLU A 91 -17.85 12.93 2.05
C GLU A 91 -18.35 12.81 0.60
N GLY A 92 -17.50 12.35 -0.33
CA GLY A 92 -17.76 12.42 -1.77
C GLY A 92 -17.75 11.10 -2.52
N GLY A 93 -17.76 9.96 -1.82
CA GLY A 93 -17.50 8.65 -2.43
C GLY A 93 -16.14 8.58 -3.12
N THR A 94 -15.17 9.33 -2.57
CA THR A 94 -13.82 9.40 -3.11
C THR A 94 -12.93 8.44 -2.33
N GLU A 95 -12.37 7.45 -3.00
CA GLU A 95 -11.44 6.51 -2.37
C GLU A 95 -10.02 7.08 -2.46
N ILE A 96 -9.24 6.99 -1.38
CA ILE A 96 -7.83 7.34 -1.38
C ILE A 96 -7.00 6.12 -0.97
N VAL A 97 -5.92 5.88 -1.71
CA VAL A 97 -4.95 4.82 -1.44
C VAL A 97 -3.57 5.45 -1.36
N ILE A 98 -2.88 5.26 -0.25
CA ILE A 98 -1.51 5.73 -0.05
C ILE A 98 -0.62 4.51 0.23
N ASN A 99 0.41 4.31 -0.58
CA ASN A 99 1.34 3.18 -0.47
C ASN A 99 2.76 3.55 -0.95
N ASP A 100 3.64 2.56 -1.07
CA ASP A 100 5.04 2.73 -1.45
C ASP A 100 5.30 2.69 -2.97
N GLY A 101 4.25 2.58 -3.79
CA GLY A 101 4.33 2.55 -5.26
C GLY A 101 4.49 1.16 -5.87
N ARG A 102 4.66 0.09 -5.07
CA ARG A 102 4.91 -1.28 -5.58
C ARG A 102 3.73 -1.90 -6.31
N THR A 103 2.54 -1.34 -6.12
CA THR A 103 1.32 -1.76 -6.83
C THR A 103 1.14 -1.09 -8.18
N ASN A 104 1.99 -0.10 -8.52
CA ASN A 104 1.91 0.61 -9.78
C ASN A 104 2.97 0.09 -10.78
N PRO A 105 2.57 -0.53 -11.90
CA PRO A 105 3.49 -1.06 -12.90
C PRO A 105 4.42 0.00 -13.50
N ASP A 106 3.95 1.25 -13.62
CA ASP A 106 4.75 2.36 -14.15
C ASP A 106 5.88 2.78 -13.20
N LEU A 107 5.78 2.39 -11.92
CA LEU A 107 6.78 2.68 -10.89
C LEU A 107 7.67 1.47 -10.59
N LEU A 108 7.36 0.26 -11.07
CA LEU A 108 8.12 -0.96 -10.76
C LEU A 108 9.60 -0.92 -11.19
N GLY A 109 9.97 -0.07 -12.15
CA GLY A 109 11.37 0.12 -12.56
C GLY A 109 12.21 0.99 -11.60
N ILE A 110 11.56 1.77 -10.74
CA ILE A 110 12.20 2.75 -9.84
C ILE A 110 11.90 2.42 -8.36
N SER A 111 10.74 1.81 -8.09
CA SER A 111 10.14 1.61 -6.78
C SER A 111 10.68 0.43 -5.98
N THR A 112 11.53 -0.43 -6.56
CA THR A 112 11.93 -1.68 -5.90
C THR A 112 12.70 -1.43 -4.59
N ASN A 113 13.37 -0.28 -4.44
CA ASN A 113 14.23 0.00 -3.28
C ASN A 113 14.22 1.47 -2.77
N GLY A 114 13.40 2.38 -3.30
CA GLY A 114 13.48 3.80 -2.97
C GLY A 114 12.45 4.30 -1.94
N PRO A 115 12.71 5.45 -1.27
CA PRO A 115 11.84 6.02 -0.25
C PRO A 115 10.66 6.80 -0.89
N PHE A 116 9.80 6.06 -1.59
CA PHE A 116 8.66 6.60 -2.32
C PHE A 116 7.38 6.60 -1.49
N VAL A 117 6.53 7.58 -1.76
CA VAL A 117 5.15 7.64 -1.29
C VAL A 117 4.27 7.87 -2.51
N TYR A 118 3.47 6.88 -2.85
CA TYR A 118 2.48 6.93 -3.91
C TYR A 118 1.11 7.24 -3.33
N VAL A 119 0.41 8.19 -3.95
CA VAL A 119 -0.94 8.60 -3.59
C VAL A 119 -1.82 8.42 -4.82
N GLU A 120 -2.93 7.71 -4.66
CA GLU A 120 -3.97 7.56 -5.68
C GLU A 120 -5.32 7.95 -5.07
N ALA A 121 -6.08 8.79 -5.77
CA ALA A 121 -7.46 9.08 -5.42
C ALA A 121 -8.40 8.71 -6.57
N ARG A 122 -9.51 8.06 -6.24
CA ARG A 122 -10.56 7.66 -7.19
C ARG A 122 -11.85 8.35 -6.83
N SER A 123 -12.45 9.04 -7.78
CA SER A 123 -13.70 9.78 -7.54
C SER A 123 -14.62 9.74 -8.76
N GLY A 124 -15.90 10.02 -8.56
CA GLY A 124 -16.84 10.31 -9.65
C GLY A 124 -16.57 11.63 -10.36
N SER A 125 -15.69 12.48 -9.81
CA SER A 125 -15.30 13.78 -10.36
C SER A 125 -13.79 13.89 -10.53
N ALA A 126 -13.35 14.27 -11.74
CA ALA A 126 -11.94 14.54 -12.04
C ALA A 126 -11.34 15.62 -11.11
N ALA A 127 -12.12 16.68 -10.83
CA ALA A 127 -11.69 17.76 -9.95
C ALA A 127 -11.54 17.30 -8.50
N ALA A 128 -12.48 16.48 -8.01
CA ALA A 128 -12.42 15.95 -6.64
C ALA A 128 -11.24 15.00 -6.47
N ALA A 129 -10.99 14.09 -7.43
CA ALA A 129 -9.83 13.20 -7.37
C ALA A 129 -8.51 13.99 -7.31
N ARG A 130 -8.38 15.04 -8.15
CA ARG A 130 -7.18 15.89 -8.15
C ARG A 130 -6.99 16.63 -6.83
N ASP A 131 -8.05 17.26 -6.33
CA ASP A 131 -8.02 18.04 -5.09
C ASP A 131 -7.62 17.16 -3.90
N VAL A 132 -8.17 15.94 -3.79
CA VAL A 132 -7.77 14.98 -2.75
C VAL A 132 -6.29 14.62 -2.84
N VAL A 133 -5.75 14.36 -4.05
CA VAL A 133 -4.31 14.11 -4.23
C VAL A 133 -3.48 15.33 -3.82
N ASP A 134 -3.87 16.53 -4.23
CA ASP A 134 -3.13 17.76 -3.91
C ASP A 134 -3.12 18.03 -2.40
N ARG A 135 -4.26 17.87 -1.72
CA ARG A 135 -4.36 17.94 -0.25
C ARG A 135 -3.51 16.88 0.43
N ALA A 136 -3.51 15.65 -0.08
CA ALA A 136 -2.70 14.56 0.48
C ALA A 136 -1.20 14.88 0.37
N LYS A 137 -0.74 15.40 -0.77
CA LYS A 137 0.65 15.86 -0.96
C LYS A 137 1.03 16.94 0.05
N GLU A 138 0.15 17.90 0.28
CA GLU A 138 0.38 18.96 1.26
C GLU A 138 0.41 18.40 2.69
N ARG A 139 -0.52 17.50 3.03
CA ARG A 139 -0.58 16.87 4.35
C ARG A 139 0.66 16.03 4.65
N ILE A 140 1.16 15.26 3.67
CA ILE A 140 2.41 14.49 3.77
C ILE A 140 3.60 15.41 4.10
N ARG A 141 3.71 16.55 3.41
CA ARG A 141 4.77 17.54 3.67
C ARG A 141 4.67 18.12 5.09
N LYS A 142 3.45 18.47 5.53
CA LYS A 142 3.20 18.97 6.89
C LYS A 142 3.54 17.93 7.95
N GLU A 143 3.14 16.68 7.76
CA GLU A 143 3.39 15.58 8.67
C GLU A 143 4.89 15.28 8.80
N LEU A 144 5.62 15.26 7.68
CA LEU A 144 7.07 15.12 7.70
C LEU A 144 7.75 16.28 8.45
N ALA A 145 7.33 17.52 8.19
CA ALA A 145 7.88 18.68 8.88
C ALA A 145 7.63 18.61 10.40
N ALA A 146 6.40 18.30 10.80
CA ALA A 146 6.02 18.16 12.21
C ALA A 146 6.85 17.10 12.94
N ARG A 147 7.07 15.94 12.32
CA ARG A 147 7.91 14.87 12.90
C ARG A 147 9.37 15.28 13.05
N GLN A 148 9.91 16.00 12.08
CA GLN A 148 11.28 16.50 12.16
C GLN A 148 11.45 17.55 13.25
N ASP A 149 10.45 18.43 13.41
CA ASP A 149 10.40 19.41 14.50
C ASP A 149 10.26 18.74 15.88
N GLU A 150 9.40 17.73 16.00
CA GLU A 150 9.19 16.95 17.24
C GLU A 150 10.49 16.25 17.68
N LEU A 151 11.23 15.70 16.71
CA LEU A 151 12.55 15.08 16.93
C LEU A 151 13.68 16.10 17.13
N ARG A 152 13.37 17.41 17.11
CA ARG A 152 14.33 18.51 17.23
C ARG A 152 15.48 18.39 16.22
N ALA A 153 15.18 17.90 15.02
CA ALA A 153 16.18 17.83 13.97
C ALA A 153 16.63 19.26 13.60
N PRO A 154 17.91 19.48 13.28
CA PRO A 154 18.35 20.76 12.75
C PRO A 154 17.68 21.07 11.41
N ARG A 155 17.23 22.31 11.20
CA ARG A 155 16.52 22.70 9.95
C ARG A 155 17.32 22.50 8.68
N SER A 156 18.65 22.61 8.76
CA SER A 156 19.53 22.34 7.62
C SER A 156 19.57 20.85 7.23
N THR A 157 19.20 19.95 8.13
CA THR A 157 19.20 18.50 7.89
C THR A 157 17.80 17.93 7.60
N PHE A 158 16.83 18.79 7.31
CA PHE A 158 15.46 18.37 7.00
C PHE A 158 15.39 17.61 5.67
N ILE A 159 14.75 16.45 5.72
CA ILE A 159 14.30 15.66 4.59
C ILE A 159 13.23 16.47 3.86
N SER A 160 13.32 16.48 2.53
CA SER A 160 12.38 17.14 1.63
C SER A 160 11.54 16.12 0.87
N VAL A 161 10.33 16.51 0.49
CA VAL A 161 9.43 15.71 -0.35
C VAL A 161 9.43 16.29 -1.76
N VAL A 162 9.93 15.53 -2.73
CA VAL A 162 10.00 15.92 -4.13
C VAL A 162 8.91 15.19 -4.92
N ASP A 163 8.23 15.93 -5.80
CA ASP A 163 7.23 15.38 -6.71
C ASP A 163 7.94 14.82 -7.95
N VAL A 164 7.89 13.50 -8.13
CA VAL A 164 8.57 12.82 -9.24
C VAL A 164 7.63 12.67 -10.42
N ALA A 165 6.36 12.38 -10.14
CA ALA A 165 5.33 12.23 -11.16
C ALA A 165 3.98 12.63 -10.57
N SER A 166 3.21 13.42 -11.30
CA SER A 166 1.82 13.69 -11.00
C SER A 166 1.02 13.48 -12.28
N ALA A 167 0.12 12.50 -12.26
CA ALA A 167 -0.75 12.18 -13.39
C ALA A 167 -2.01 13.05 -13.36
N ALA A 168 -2.43 13.55 -14.52
CA ALA A 168 -3.71 14.21 -14.65
C ALA A 168 -4.86 13.21 -14.37
N PRO A 169 -6.02 13.67 -13.88
CA PRO A 169 -7.15 12.77 -13.64
C PRO A 169 -7.62 12.12 -14.94
N GLU A 170 -7.50 10.80 -15.04
CA GLU A 170 -7.92 10.03 -16.20
C GLU A 170 -9.19 9.22 -15.91
N ALA A 171 -10.09 9.15 -16.89
CA ALA A 171 -11.31 8.37 -16.79
C ALA A 171 -10.99 6.88 -16.95
N ARG A 172 -11.21 6.07 -15.91
CA ARG A 172 -11.05 4.63 -16.00
C ARG A 172 -12.29 3.99 -16.63
N LEU A 173 -12.21 3.79 -17.95
CA LEU A 173 -13.25 3.11 -18.72
C LEU A 173 -13.27 1.59 -18.51
N SER A 174 -12.20 1.00 -17.97
CA SER A 174 -12.09 -0.44 -17.75
C SER A 174 -13.21 -0.99 -16.88
N GLY A 175 -13.60 -0.27 -15.82
CA GLY A 175 -14.72 -0.66 -14.96
C GLY A 175 -16.07 -0.69 -15.69
N LYS A 176 -16.33 0.32 -16.55
CA LYS A 176 -17.54 0.37 -17.37
C LYS A 176 -17.62 -0.78 -18.36
N LEU A 177 -16.50 -1.06 -19.03
CA LEU A 177 -16.42 -2.14 -20.01
C LEU A 177 -16.55 -3.51 -19.33
N ALA A 178 -15.91 -3.72 -18.18
CA ALA A 178 -16.04 -4.94 -17.40
C ALA A 178 -17.49 -5.17 -16.94
N ALA A 179 -18.16 -4.13 -16.42
CA ALA A 179 -19.57 -4.22 -16.02
C ALA A 179 -20.49 -4.50 -17.21
N ALA A 180 -20.30 -3.82 -18.35
CA ALA A 180 -21.09 -4.06 -19.56
C ALA A 180 -20.86 -5.48 -20.11
N GLY A 181 -19.61 -5.95 -20.15
CA GLY A 181 -19.27 -7.32 -20.55
C GLY A 181 -19.84 -8.37 -19.61
N GLY A 182 -19.84 -8.11 -18.30
CA GLY A 182 -20.48 -8.97 -17.30
C GLY A 182 -21.98 -9.07 -17.50
N ALA A 183 -22.67 -7.93 -17.69
CA ALA A 183 -24.10 -7.90 -17.98
C ALA A 183 -24.44 -8.64 -19.28
N LEU A 184 -23.66 -8.43 -20.35
CA LEU A 184 -23.80 -9.14 -21.61
C LEU A 184 -23.71 -10.65 -21.39
N SER A 185 -22.68 -11.10 -20.68
CA SER A 185 -22.42 -12.51 -20.42
C SER A 185 -23.54 -13.15 -19.60
N LEU A 186 -23.98 -12.47 -18.54
CA LEU A 186 -25.08 -12.93 -17.68
C LEU A 186 -26.39 -13.10 -18.46
N VAL A 187 -26.75 -12.12 -19.28
CA VAL A 187 -27.98 -12.16 -20.07
C VAL A 187 -27.90 -13.20 -21.18
N ALA A 188 -26.75 -13.32 -21.85
CA ALA A 188 -26.55 -14.31 -22.90
C ALA A 188 -26.63 -15.75 -22.32
N LEU A 189 -25.89 -16.03 -21.25
CA LEU A 189 -25.88 -17.36 -20.62
C LEU A 189 -27.23 -17.68 -19.97
N GLY A 190 -27.82 -16.72 -19.25
CA GLY A 190 -29.14 -16.88 -18.64
C GLY A 190 -30.24 -17.10 -19.67
N GLY A 191 -30.20 -16.38 -20.79
CA GLY A 191 -31.14 -16.53 -21.90
C GLY A 191 -31.03 -17.90 -22.58
N ILE A 192 -29.81 -18.40 -22.81
CA ILE A 192 -29.57 -19.74 -23.36
C ILE A 192 -30.02 -20.82 -22.38
N ALA A 193 -29.68 -20.70 -21.09
CA ALA A 193 -30.07 -21.64 -20.06
C ALA A 193 -31.60 -21.73 -19.93
N LEU A 194 -32.30 -20.59 -19.93
CA LEU A 194 -33.75 -20.53 -19.88
C LEU A 194 -34.38 -21.16 -21.14
N ALA A 195 -33.84 -20.86 -22.32
CA ALA A 195 -34.31 -21.47 -23.57
C ALA A 195 -34.15 -23.00 -23.55
N TYR A 196 -33.03 -23.51 -23.05
CA TYR A 196 -32.79 -24.94 -22.91
C TYR A 196 -33.75 -25.59 -21.90
N ALA A 197 -33.94 -24.97 -20.73
CA ALA A 197 -34.87 -25.44 -19.71
C ALA A 197 -36.30 -25.55 -20.24
N LEU A 198 -36.78 -24.55 -21.00
CA LEU A 198 -38.10 -24.57 -21.63
C LEU A 198 -38.25 -25.67 -22.67
N VAL A 199 -37.21 -25.95 -23.46
CA VAL A 199 -37.19 -27.07 -24.41
C VAL A 199 -37.23 -28.41 -23.67
N GLN A 200 -36.47 -28.54 -22.58
CA GLN A 200 -36.43 -29.76 -21.77
C GLN A 200 -37.77 -30.04 -21.09
N MET A 201 -38.42 -29.03 -20.51
CA MET A 201 -39.74 -29.17 -19.87
C MET A 201 -40.84 -29.57 -20.86
N ARG A 202 -40.77 -29.06 -22.10
CA ARG A 202 -41.70 -29.46 -23.17
C ARG A 202 -41.41 -30.83 -23.76
N SER A 203 -40.15 -31.28 -23.66
CA SER A 203 -39.71 -32.57 -24.18
C SER A 203 -39.81 -33.70 -23.14
N ALA A 204 -40.07 -33.38 -21.87
CA ALA A 204 -40.40 -34.37 -20.84
C ALA A 204 -41.77 -34.98 -21.16
N PRO A 205 -41.84 -36.19 -21.75
CA PRO A 205 -43.10 -36.86 -21.95
C PRO A 205 -43.60 -37.23 -20.56
N GLY A 206 -44.86 -36.90 -20.24
CA GLY A 206 -45.40 -37.08 -18.91
C GLY A 206 -44.93 -38.38 -18.26
N SER A 207 -44.11 -38.26 -17.21
CA SER A 207 -43.91 -39.32 -16.23
C SER A 207 -45.31 -39.62 -15.70
N ARG A 208 -45.97 -40.59 -16.33
CA ARG A 208 -47.24 -41.15 -15.88
C ARG A 208 -47.01 -41.61 -14.45
N PRO A 209 -47.68 -41.04 -13.44
CA PRO A 209 -47.78 -41.67 -12.14
C PRO A 209 -48.82 -42.79 -12.30
N GLY A 210 -48.41 -43.90 -12.91
CA GLY A 210 -49.09 -45.19 -12.82
C GLY A 210 -48.19 -46.08 -11.95
N ALA A 211 -48.41 -46.17 -10.64
CA ALA A 211 -49.38 -47.06 -10.01
C ALA A 211 -48.98 -48.54 -10.08
N VAL A 212 -48.51 -49.02 -8.92
CA VAL A 212 -48.78 -50.34 -8.30
C VAL A 212 -47.85 -51.53 -8.61
N SER A 213 -47.06 -51.86 -7.57
CA SER A 213 -46.83 -53.15 -6.92
C SER A 213 -46.66 -54.44 -7.74
N GLY A 214 -45.49 -55.06 -7.54
CA GLY A 214 -45.31 -56.51 -7.51
C GLY A 214 -44.47 -56.93 -6.31
N PRO A 215 -44.97 -57.76 -5.37
CA PRO A 215 -44.20 -58.31 -4.26
C PRO A 215 -43.51 -59.65 -4.63
N ARG A 216 -42.49 -60.02 -3.84
CA ARG A 216 -41.73 -61.31 -3.82
C ARG A 216 -40.62 -61.40 -4.89
N THR A 217 -39.38 -61.75 -4.55
CA THR A 217 -39.00 -62.97 -3.82
C THR A 217 -37.76 -62.78 -2.93
N ARG A 218 -37.93 -63.07 -1.62
CA ARG A 218 -36.89 -63.60 -0.72
C ARG A 218 -36.61 -65.05 -1.10
N ILE A 219 -35.34 -65.46 -1.26
CA ILE A 219 -34.64 -66.66 -0.67
C ILE A 219 -33.13 -66.38 -0.91
N SER A 220 -32.28 -66.02 0.07
CA SER A 220 -31.61 -66.79 1.16
C SER A 220 -30.36 -67.61 0.69
N PRO A 221 -29.48 -68.15 1.56
CA PRO A 221 -28.21 -67.54 1.99
C PRO A 221 -26.97 -68.44 1.77
N GLY A 222 -25.76 -67.87 1.80
CA GLY A 222 -24.49 -68.63 1.84
C GLY A 222 -23.64 -68.21 3.05
N PRO A 223 -23.33 -69.12 3.99
CA PRO A 223 -22.49 -68.86 5.15
C PRO A 223 -21.02 -69.16 4.84
N GLY A 224 -20.10 -68.38 5.40
CA GLY A 224 -18.67 -68.69 5.31
C GLY A 224 -17.80 -67.61 5.92
N PRO A 225 -17.17 -67.85 7.08
CA PRO A 225 -16.52 -66.84 7.90
C PRO A 225 -15.06 -66.64 7.52
N GLY A 226 -14.48 -65.50 7.92
CA GLY A 226 -13.05 -65.45 8.16
C GLY A 226 -12.36 -64.11 7.92
N THR A 227 -12.01 -63.48 9.04
CA THR A 227 -10.63 -63.01 9.28
C THR A 227 -10.26 -61.62 8.72
N VAL A 228 -10.44 -60.61 9.57
CA VAL A 228 -9.50 -59.47 9.74
C VAL A 228 -8.11 -60.05 10.07
N PRO A 229 -6.98 -59.48 9.63
CA PRO A 229 -6.56 -58.17 10.15
C PRO A 229 -5.74 -57.26 9.21
N ALA A 230 -5.60 -56.02 9.70
CA ALA A 230 -4.59 -54.99 9.45
C ALA A 230 -3.33 -55.33 8.63
N GLY A 231 -2.92 -54.38 7.81
CA GLY A 231 -1.55 -54.28 7.30
C GLY A 231 -1.38 -53.21 6.22
N SER A 232 -0.99 -52.00 6.61
CA SER A 232 -0.10 -51.18 5.76
C SER A 232 1.27 -51.87 5.76
N PRO A 233 1.93 -51.99 4.60
CA PRO A 233 3.03 -51.09 4.23
C PRO A 233 2.91 -50.65 2.76
N SER A 234 3.22 -49.40 2.43
CA SER A 234 4.57 -48.90 2.12
C SER A 234 5.28 -49.63 0.98
N SER A 235 5.70 -48.80 0.01
CA SER A 235 6.80 -48.96 -0.92
C SER A 235 6.50 -49.61 -2.27
N ARG A 236 6.84 -48.90 -3.35
CA ARG A 236 7.99 -49.18 -4.26
C ARG A 236 7.63 -48.75 -5.70
N GLU A 237 8.11 -47.59 -6.17
CA GLU A 237 9.40 -47.38 -6.87
C GLU A 237 9.25 -47.55 -8.38
N GLU A 238 9.22 -46.42 -9.10
CA GLU A 238 9.80 -46.34 -10.44
C GLU A 238 10.61 -45.06 -10.54
N THR A 239 11.91 -45.24 -10.36
CA THR A 239 13.00 -44.37 -10.75
C THR A 239 13.16 -44.44 -12.27
N PRO A 240 13.53 -43.33 -12.92
CA PRO A 240 14.71 -43.41 -13.78
C PRO A 240 15.78 -42.39 -13.39
N GLU A 241 17.01 -42.91 -13.38
CA GLU A 241 18.28 -42.21 -13.23
C GLU A 241 18.43 -41.04 -14.21
N GLY A 242 18.92 -39.92 -13.69
CA GLY A 242 19.54 -38.85 -14.43
C GLY A 242 20.66 -38.27 -13.57
N THR A 243 21.89 -38.73 -13.84
CA THR A 243 23.14 -38.22 -13.29
C THR A 243 23.38 -36.77 -13.73
N GLU A 244 23.58 -35.82 -12.80
CA GLU A 244 24.57 -34.75 -12.99
C GLU A 244 24.85 -33.97 -11.68
N GLU A 245 26.13 -34.04 -11.30
CA GLU A 245 26.98 -33.00 -10.71
C GLU A 245 26.52 -32.18 -9.48
N ALA A 246 27.22 -32.43 -8.36
CA ALA A 246 27.11 -31.72 -7.11
C ALA A 246 27.58 -30.26 -7.21
N GLY A 247 26.63 -29.33 -7.16
CA GLY A 247 26.84 -27.94 -6.78
C GLY A 247 26.77 -27.74 -5.25
N PRO A 248 27.44 -26.71 -4.69
CA PRO A 248 27.46 -26.43 -3.24
C PRO A 248 26.04 -26.10 -2.72
N PRO A 249 25.73 -26.42 -1.44
CA PRO A 249 24.38 -26.29 -0.90
C PRO A 249 23.90 -24.82 -0.88
N GLU A 250 22.79 -24.56 -1.57
CA GLU A 250 22.02 -23.33 -1.42
C GLU A 250 21.36 -23.27 -0.02
N PRO A 251 21.26 -22.08 0.60
CA PRO A 251 20.59 -21.91 1.87
C PRO A 251 19.08 -22.15 1.73
N GLU A 252 18.53 -22.90 2.70
CA GLU A 252 17.10 -23.18 2.85
C GLU A 252 16.26 -21.91 2.78
N GLU A 253 15.40 -21.80 1.76
CA GLU A 253 14.33 -20.82 1.72
C GLU A 253 13.18 -21.28 2.62
N ASP A 254 12.99 -20.55 3.71
CA ASP A 254 11.83 -20.66 4.60
C ASP A 254 10.53 -20.47 3.80
N ASP A 255 9.73 -21.52 3.77
CA ASP A 255 8.39 -21.59 3.19
C ASP A 255 7.40 -20.74 4.01
N VAL A 256 7.42 -19.41 3.78
CA VAL A 256 6.42 -18.48 4.33
C VAL A 256 5.17 -18.48 3.44
N ARG A 257 4.36 -19.52 3.65
CA ARG A 257 2.91 -19.49 3.80
C ARG A 257 2.21 -18.30 3.12
N THR A 258 1.78 -18.53 1.87
CA THR A 258 0.79 -17.68 1.19
C THR A 258 -0.59 -17.85 1.87
N GLY A 259 -0.83 -17.05 2.90
CA GLY A 259 -2.15 -16.85 3.50
C GLY A 259 -2.78 -15.61 2.91
N ALA A 260 -3.85 -15.77 2.14
CA ALA A 260 -4.73 -14.70 1.74
C ALA A 260 -5.38 -14.08 2.98
N ASP A 261 -4.82 -12.97 3.46
CA ASP A 261 -5.38 -12.25 4.60
C ASP A 261 -6.60 -11.45 4.12
N THR A 262 -7.75 -12.03 4.45
CA THR A 262 -9.03 -11.35 4.49
C THR A 262 -8.93 -10.27 5.56
N ILE A 263 -9.08 -9.01 5.15
CA ILE A 263 -9.20 -7.87 6.06
C ILE A 263 -10.40 -8.14 6.98
N THR A 264 -10.11 -8.52 8.22
CA THR A 264 -11.11 -8.60 9.29
C THR A 264 -11.42 -7.17 9.69
N VAL A 265 -12.60 -6.70 9.29
CA VAL A 265 -13.19 -5.45 9.76
C VAL A 265 -13.48 -5.64 11.26
N TYR A 266 -12.69 -4.99 12.12
CA TYR A 266 -13.05 -4.86 13.52
C TYR A 266 -14.34 -4.03 13.64
N PRO A 267 -15.31 -4.43 14.47
CA PRO A 267 -16.46 -3.59 14.75
C PRO A 267 -16.03 -2.26 15.43
N PRO A 268 -16.80 -1.18 15.24
CA PRO A 268 -16.49 0.13 15.81
C PRO A 268 -16.42 0.08 17.35
N LEU A 269 -15.46 0.80 17.91
CA LEU A 269 -15.13 0.92 19.34
C LEU A 269 -16.15 1.74 20.15
N ASP A 270 -17.44 1.67 19.83
CA ASP A 270 -18.50 2.39 20.57
C ASP A 270 -19.09 1.56 21.75
N GLU A 271 -18.48 0.42 22.11
CA GLU A 271 -19.06 -0.54 23.08
C GLU A 271 -18.14 -0.89 24.27
N LEU A 272 -17.21 0.00 24.67
CA LEU A 272 -16.34 -0.21 25.84
C LEU A 272 -16.55 0.77 27.01
N ASP A 273 -17.61 1.58 26.98
CA ASP A 273 -17.86 2.61 28.02
C ASP A 273 -18.69 2.14 29.24
N GLU A 274 -18.90 0.83 29.40
CA GLU A 274 -19.70 0.26 30.51
C GLU A 274 -18.91 -0.59 31.51
N LEU A 275 -17.65 -0.22 31.80
CA LEU A 275 -16.92 -0.70 32.97
C LEU A 275 -16.53 0.48 33.89
N LYS A 276 -17.55 1.12 34.42
CA LYS A 276 -17.46 1.92 35.65
C LYS A 276 -17.33 1.00 36.86
N GLY A 277 -16.27 1.21 37.65
CA GLY A 277 -16.41 1.29 39.10
C GLY A 277 -15.67 0.25 39.93
N THR A 278 -14.58 0.71 40.55
CA THR A 278 -14.16 0.57 41.97
C THR A 278 -12.63 0.69 41.97
N GLY A 279 -12.05 1.82 42.38
CA GLY A 279 -11.91 2.23 43.76
C GLY A 279 -10.47 1.95 44.21
N GLY A 280 -9.69 2.99 44.55
CA GLY A 280 -8.34 2.77 45.06
C GLY A 280 -7.41 3.98 44.95
N SER A 281 -7.68 5.01 45.74
CA SER A 281 -6.71 6.06 46.03
C SER A 281 -5.54 5.45 46.80
N ASN A 282 -4.29 5.67 46.38
CA ASN A 282 -3.15 5.67 47.29
C ASN A 282 -2.10 6.63 46.73
N GLY A 283 -2.07 7.82 47.32
CA GLY A 283 -0.94 8.72 47.22
C GLY A 283 0.23 8.16 48.01
N VAL A 284 1.42 8.25 47.43
CA VAL A 284 2.68 8.18 48.17
C VAL A 284 3.62 9.23 47.59
N ASP A 285 3.66 10.37 48.27
CA ASP A 285 4.77 11.30 48.24
C ASP A 285 6.02 10.62 48.81
N GLY A 286 7.14 10.71 48.10
CA GLY A 286 8.38 10.01 48.48
C GLY A 286 9.63 10.47 47.75
N ARG A 287 10.00 11.75 47.90
CA ARG A 287 11.40 12.21 47.89
C ARG A 287 11.72 12.72 49.31
N PRO A 288 12.98 12.83 49.81
CA PRO A 288 14.29 12.65 49.17
C PRO A 288 15.33 11.85 50.03
N ARG A 289 16.52 11.57 49.47
CA ARG A 289 17.86 11.36 50.11
C ARG A 289 18.73 10.59 49.09
N GLY A 290 19.96 10.94 48.72
CA GLY A 290 21.00 11.73 49.40
C GLY A 290 22.08 10.80 49.96
N LEU A 291 23.00 10.29 49.13
CA LEU A 291 24.26 9.60 49.50
C LEU A 291 25.24 9.74 48.30
N ASN A 292 26.25 10.61 48.33
CA ASN A 292 27.60 10.46 48.91
C ASN A 292 28.47 9.31 48.37
N GLY A 293 29.41 9.67 47.48
CA GLY A 293 30.82 9.24 47.46
C GLY A 293 31.25 8.11 46.50
N PRO A 294 32.56 7.94 46.18
CA PRO A 294 33.71 8.84 46.37
C PRO A 294 34.58 9.04 45.10
N ALA A 295 35.58 9.91 45.26
CA ALA A 295 36.64 10.25 44.33
C ALA A 295 37.47 9.04 43.83
N GLY A 296 37.81 9.06 42.55
CA GLY A 296 38.80 8.18 41.92
C GLY A 296 39.83 9.01 41.17
N SER A 297 40.97 9.22 41.82
CA SER A 297 42.21 9.76 41.26
C SER A 297 42.90 8.72 40.38
N GLY A 298 43.35 9.10 39.18
CA GLY A 298 44.20 8.25 38.34
C GLY A 298 44.69 8.97 37.08
N SER A 299 45.75 9.75 37.21
CA SER A 299 46.72 10.02 36.13
C SER A 299 47.85 8.98 36.21
N PRO A 300 48.36 8.52 35.07
CA PRO A 300 49.65 9.01 34.55
C PRO A 300 49.56 9.32 33.04
N ASP A 301 50.15 10.38 32.51
CA ASP A 301 51.58 10.61 32.23
C ASP A 301 52.20 9.61 31.22
N GLY A 302 52.87 10.14 30.20
CA GLY A 302 53.49 9.42 29.07
C GLY A 302 52.92 9.81 27.70
N SER A 303 53.28 10.95 27.12
CA SER A 303 54.54 11.28 26.43
C SER A 303 54.53 10.94 24.93
N ASP A 304 55.02 11.92 24.15
CA ASP A 304 55.69 11.80 22.86
C ASP A 304 54.89 11.40 21.61
N ARG A 305 54.59 12.40 20.76
CA ARG A 305 55.06 12.41 19.35
C ARG A 305 54.83 13.74 18.60
N PRO A 306 55.65 14.02 17.58
CA PRO A 306 56.21 15.34 17.32
C PRO A 306 55.44 16.18 16.30
N ALA A 307 55.81 17.46 16.33
CA ALA A 307 55.54 18.49 15.33
C ALA A 307 55.84 18.01 13.90
N GLY A 308 54.83 18.11 13.04
CA GLY A 308 54.97 18.06 11.59
C GLY A 308 54.52 19.39 11.01
N SER A 309 55.45 20.32 10.87
CA SER A 309 55.34 21.50 10.02
C SER A 309 55.50 21.10 8.56
N ASN A 310 54.48 21.36 7.76
CA ASN A 310 54.52 21.49 6.30
C ASN A 310 53.19 22.16 5.96
N GLY A 311 53.08 23.23 5.19
CA GLY A 311 53.98 23.87 4.27
C GLY A 311 53.03 24.74 3.46
N SER A 312 53.29 26.03 3.49
CA SER A 312 52.72 27.05 2.61
C SER A 312 52.74 26.59 1.15
N ASP A 313 51.59 26.63 0.48
CA ASP A 313 51.53 26.98 -0.94
C ASP A 313 50.12 27.51 -1.26
N GLU A 314 50.08 28.83 -1.24
CA GLU A 314 49.10 29.74 -1.80
C GLU A 314 49.31 29.77 -3.31
N PRO A 315 48.25 29.62 -4.12
CA PRO A 315 48.24 30.34 -5.39
C PRO A 315 47.12 31.36 -5.43
N ASP A 316 47.55 32.62 -5.43
CA ASP A 316 46.87 33.76 -6.00
C ASP A 316 46.25 33.40 -7.36
N GLY A 317 44.93 33.37 -7.39
CA GLY A 317 44.11 33.17 -8.57
C GLY A 317 43.16 34.33 -8.76
N ALA A 318 43.72 35.50 -9.05
CA ALA A 318 42.98 36.65 -9.56
C ALA A 318 42.22 36.25 -10.83
N ASN A 319 40.89 36.41 -10.84
CA ASN A 319 40.21 36.76 -12.08
C ASN A 319 39.00 37.64 -11.80
N GLY A 320 39.14 38.90 -12.19
CA GLY A 320 38.06 39.86 -12.26
C GLY A 320 37.20 39.65 -13.51
N ASN A 321 36.08 40.39 -13.51
CA ASN A 321 35.08 40.64 -14.55
C ASN A 321 33.71 40.10 -14.14
N GLY A 322 32.67 40.91 -14.02
CA GLY A 322 32.58 42.31 -14.36
C GLY A 322 31.23 42.86 -13.91
N GLU A 323 31.26 44.16 -13.65
CA GLU A 323 30.10 45.02 -13.51
C GLU A 323 29.07 44.77 -14.62
N ARG A 324 27.83 44.53 -14.24
CA ARG A 324 26.67 45.11 -14.94
C ARG A 324 25.64 45.57 -13.93
N ARG A 325 25.81 46.84 -13.52
CA ARG A 325 24.71 47.74 -13.20
C ARG A 325 23.83 47.91 -14.43
N SER A 326 22.54 47.74 -14.27
CA SER A 326 21.44 48.41 -14.98
C SER A 326 20.23 48.15 -14.09
N ASP A 327 19.84 49.09 -13.23
CA ASP A 327 18.88 50.13 -13.59
C ASP A 327 17.66 49.50 -14.29
N ASP A 328 16.58 49.24 -13.56
CA ASP A 328 15.33 49.89 -13.91
C ASP A 328 14.36 49.95 -12.73
N ALA A 329 13.87 51.16 -12.50
CA ALA A 329 12.90 51.52 -11.51
C ALA A 329 11.53 51.57 -12.18
N GLY A 330 10.51 51.00 -11.54
CA GLY A 330 9.13 51.20 -11.98
C GLY A 330 8.11 50.79 -10.93
N PRO A 331 7.59 51.73 -10.13
CA PRO A 331 6.39 51.51 -9.32
C PRO A 331 5.17 52.04 -10.08
N HIS A 332 4.08 51.28 -10.25
CA HIS A 332 2.77 51.84 -10.63
C HIS A 332 1.61 50.83 -10.45
N PRO A 333 0.33 51.29 -10.34
CA PRO A 333 -0.39 51.25 -9.07
C PRO A 333 -1.70 50.44 -9.07
N LEU A 334 -2.30 50.42 -7.88
CA LEU A 334 -3.66 50.03 -7.48
C LEU A 334 -4.75 50.30 -8.53
N GLY A 335 -5.46 49.23 -8.92
CA GLY A 335 -6.74 49.28 -9.62
C GLY A 335 -7.89 48.95 -8.68
N ARG A 336 -8.63 49.99 -8.29
CA ARG A 336 -9.91 49.96 -7.55
C ARG A 336 -11.03 49.86 -8.58
N VAL A 337 -11.91 48.86 -8.52
CA VAL A 337 -13.22 48.90 -9.21
C VAL A 337 -14.30 48.45 -8.23
N SER A 338 -15.17 49.42 -7.92
CA SER A 338 -16.48 49.20 -7.35
C SER A 338 -17.46 48.83 -8.47
N GLY A 339 -18.34 47.89 -8.18
CA GLY A 339 -19.52 47.52 -8.95
C GLY A 339 -20.34 46.56 -8.11
#